data_AF-A0A9D9C6E1-F1
#
_entry.id   AF-A0A9D9C6E1-F1
#
_cell.length_a   1.000
_cell.length_b   1.000
_cell.length_c   1.000
_cell.angle_alpha   90.00
_cell.angle_beta   90.00
_cell.angle_gamma   90.00
#
_symmetry.space_group_name_H-M   'P 1'
#
loop_
_entity.id
_entity.type
_entity.pdbx_description
1 polymer ?
#
loop_
_entity_poly.entity_id
_entity_poly.type
_entity_poly.pdbx_seq_one_letter_code
_entity_poly.pdbx_strand_id
1 'polypeptide(L)'
;MESGENKEIKSKRDVMLERLKVRYPDKDFSDEEAVYGQISDDYDEYDNDIEGLKQREAAFLELFNKDPKFAQFMAEAAKGADPWLVVIERLGIDGVMDLMNDPEKKAEYAAKNAEYVARVAKEKELEAEYEANKDESSALLDKVQEERGLSDEMRDEIIGTVMRIAQDAVMGKITIGTIDMVLNAISHDADVENARSEGVVAGRNAKIDEKLRTAKEGDGLPNGSASGSAPVQKKGGFSIFEEARSAM
;
A
#
# COMPACT_ATOMS: atom_id res chain seq x y z
N MET A 1 8.87 38.42 -56.41
CA MET A 1 8.27 39.22 -55.33
C MET A 1 8.20 38.32 -54.11
N GLU A 2 9.00 38.65 -53.10
CA GLU A 2 9.18 37.87 -51.87
C GLU A 2 7.87 37.79 -51.08
N SER A 3 7.47 36.58 -50.74
CA SER A 3 6.44 36.28 -49.75
C SER A 3 7.02 36.48 -48.35
N GLY A 4 6.66 37.58 -47.69
CA GLY A 4 7.10 37.90 -46.34
C GLY A 4 6.54 36.92 -45.30
N GLU A 5 7.44 36.24 -44.58
CA GLU A 5 7.11 35.52 -43.35
C GLU A 5 6.67 36.52 -42.27
N ASN A 6 5.37 36.49 -41.94
CA ASN A 6 4.83 37.21 -40.80
C ASN A 6 5.19 36.44 -39.52
N LYS A 7 6.33 36.76 -38.89
CA LYS A 7 6.66 36.23 -37.55
C LYS A 7 5.67 36.77 -36.54
N GLU A 8 4.76 35.92 -36.07
CA GLU A 8 3.88 36.19 -34.93
C GLU A 8 4.72 36.60 -33.72
N ILE A 9 4.67 37.88 -33.37
CA ILE A 9 5.34 38.40 -32.18
C ILE A 9 4.48 37.99 -30.99
N LYS A 10 4.87 36.92 -30.29
CA LYS A 10 4.20 36.46 -29.06
C LYS A 10 4.12 37.59 -28.04
N SER A 11 2.96 37.76 -27.41
CA SER A 11 2.77 38.74 -26.34
C SER A 11 3.58 38.35 -25.10
N LYS A 12 3.94 39.33 -24.26
CA LYS A 12 4.56 39.07 -22.94
C LYS A 12 3.72 38.13 -22.08
N ARG A 13 2.40 38.21 -22.21
CA ARG A 13 1.46 37.31 -21.53
C ARG A 13 1.56 35.88 -22.04
N ASP A 14 1.67 35.68 -23.35
CA ASP A 14 1.78 34.35 -23.94
C ASP A 14 3.06 33.64 -23.49
N VAL A 15 4.18 34.38 -23.46
CA VAL A 15 5.47 33.86 -22.95
C VAL A 15 5.37 33.47 -21.46
N MET A 16 4.62 34.23 -20.67
CA MET A 16 4.41 33.93 -19.26
C MET A 16 3.54 32.68 -19.05
N LEU A 17 2.44 32.57 -19.80
CA LEU A 17 1.56 31.40 -19.77
C LEU A 17 2.29 30.14 -20.23
N GLU A 18 3.16 30.23 -21.24
CA GLU A 18 4.00 29.12 -21.67
C GLU A 18 4.91 28.62 -20.53
N ARG A 19 5.54 29.52 -19.77
CA ARG A 19 6.39 29.14 -18.62
C ARG A 19 5.59 28.46 -17.52
N LEU A 20 4.41 28.99 -17.18
CA LEU A 20 3.54 28.40 -16.17
C LEU A 20 3.04 27.02 -16.59
N LYS A 21 2.65 26.82 -17.86
CA LYS A 21 2.22 25.51 -18.37
C LYS A 21 3.37 24.49 -18.43
N VAL A 22 4.60 24.93 -18.67
CA VAL A 22 5.78 24.05 -18.60
C VAL A 22 6.07 23.61 -17.17
N ARG A 23 5.92 24.53 -16.20
CA ARG A 23 6.21 24.25 -14.79
C ARG A 23 5.08 23.50 -14.09
N TYR A 24 3.83 23.78 -14.47
CA TYR A 24 2.60 23.23 -13.91
C TYR A 24 1.71 22.68 -15.04
N PRO A 25 2.07 21.52 -15.64
CA PRO A 25 1.35 20.97 -16.79
C PRO A 25 -0.10 20.55 -16.48
N ASP A 26 -0.41 20.26 -15.22
CA ASP A 26 -1.72 19.78 -14.79
C ASP A 26 -2.67 20.90 -14.34
N LYS A 27 -2.24 22.18 -14.36
CA LYS A 27 -3.07 23.32 -13.96
C LYS A 27 -3.68 24.05 -15.16
N ASP A 28 -4.96 24.39 -15.06
CA ASP A 28 -5.62 25.23 -16.05
C ASP A 28 -5.34 26.71 -15.78
N PHE A 29 -4.84 27.40 -16.80
CA PHE A 29 -4.50 28.82 -16.79
C PHE A 29 -5.36 29.61 -17.79
N SER A 30 -6.57 29.11 -18.07
CA SER A 30 -7.56 29.78 -18.92
C SER A 30 -8.13 31.04 -18.26
N ASP A 31 -8.17 31.07 -16.93
CA ASP A 31 -8.63 32.19 -16.11
C ASP A 31 -7.47 33.08 -15.60
N GLU A 32 -7.71 34.39 -15.56
CA GLU A 32 -6.73 35.37 -15.06
C GLU A 32 -6.47 35.21 -13.56
N GLU A 33 -7.50 34.90 -12.77
CA GLU A 33 -7.34 34.70 -11.33
C GLU A 33 -6.42 33.50 -11.03
N ALA A 34 -6.56 32.41 -11.78
CA ALA A 34 -5.68 31.24 -11.67
C ALA A 34 -4.22 31.57 -12.03
N VAL A 35 -4.01 32.43 -13.03
CA VAL A 35 -2.67 32.89 -13.42
C VAL A 35 -2.05 33.74 -12.32
N TYR A 36 -2.75 34.76 -11.83
CA TYR A 36 -2.25 35.65 -10.77
C TYR A 36 -2.07 34.94 -9.43
N GLY A 37 -2.96 34.01 -9.08
CA GLY A 37 -2.84 33.16 -7.90
C GLY A 37 -1.57 32.32 -7.94
N GLN A 38 -1.33 31.60 -9.04
CA GLN A 38 -0.11 30.79 -9.17
C GLN A 38 1.16 31.63 -9.12
N ILE A 39 1.14 32.82 -9.71
CA ILE A 39 2.29 33.72 -9.65
C ILE A 39 2.57 34.14 -8.21
N SER A 40 1.53 34.47 -7.43
CA SER A 40 1.66 34.80 -6.01
C SER A 40 2.23 33.62 -5.23
N ASP A 41 1.70 32.41 -5.45
CA ASP A 41 2.18 31.20 -4.80
C ASP A 41 3.65 30.93 -5.11
N ASP A 42 4.07 31.09 -6.38
CA ASP A 42 5.47 30.95 -6.78
C ASP A 42 6.37 31.98 -6.08
N TYR A 43 5.90 33.23 -5.92
CA TYR A 43 6.65 34.26 -5.20
C TYR A 43 6.78 33.95 -3.71
N ASP A 44 5.71 33.51 -3.07
CA ASP A 44 5.73 33.11 -1.66
C ASP A 44 6.65 31.89 -1.46
N GLU A 45 6.60 30.91 -2.36
CA GLU A 45 7.52 29.76 -2.35
C GLU A 45 8.97 30.21 -2.48
N TYR A 46 9.28 31.09 -3.43
CA TYR A 46 10.62 31.63 -3.59
C TYR A 46 11.11 32.41 -2.37
N ASP A 47 10.26 33.24 -1.78
CA ASP A 47 10.61 34.00 -0.58
C ASP A 47 10.90 33.07 0.60
N ASN A 48 10.08 32.03 0.78
CA ASN A 48 10.31 30.98 1.79
C ASN A 48 11.62 30.21 1.53
N ASP A 49 11.89 29.82 0.29
CA ASP A 49 13.12 29.13 -0.09
C ASP A 49 14.37 30.00 0.13
N ILE A 50 14.29 31.27 -0.25
CA ILE A 50 15.36 32.25 -0.05
C ILE A 50 15.58 32.48 1.44
N GLU A 51 14.52 32.62 2.24
CA GLU A 51 14.65 32.75 3.68
C GLU A 51 15.30 31.49 4.27
N GLY A 52 14.85 30.30 3.89
CA GLY A 52 15.45 29.05 4.31
C GLY A 52 16.92 28.92 3.91
N LEU A 53 17.30 29.37 2.71
CA LEU A 53 18.69 29.43 2.27
C LEU A 53 19.51 30.39 3.12
N LYS A 54 19.01 31.60 3.39
CA LYS A 54 19.68 32.58 4.25
C LYS A 54 19.85 32.07 5.67
N GLN A 55 18.84 31.39 6.22
CA GLN A 55 18.92 30.79 7.56
C GLN A 55 20.00 29.70 7.61
N ARG A 56 20.03 28.80 6.61
CA ARG A 56 21.08 27.76 6.52
C ARG A 56 22.46 28.38 6.34
N GLU A 57 22.59 29.34 5.44
CA GLU A 57 23.85 30.06 5.21
C GLU A 57 24.33 30.76 6.47
N ALA A 58 23.45 31.46 7.20
CA ALA A 58 23.78 32.10 8.47
C ALA A 58 24.28 31.08 9.50
N ALA A 59 23.63 29.91 9.62
CA ALA A 59 24.07 28.85 10.52
C ALA A 59 25.45 28.28 10.11
N PHE A 60 25.71 28.09 8.82
CA PHE A 60 27.02 27.65 8.33
C PHE A 60 28.11 28.70 8.58
N LEU A 61 27.83 29.97 8.33
CA LEU A 61 28.75 31.08 8.60
C LEU A 61 29.04 31.19 10.10
N GLU A 62 28.03 31.04 10.95
CA GLU A 62 28.22 31.01 12.40
C GLU A 62 29.12 29.85 12.82
N LEU A 63 28.91 28.66 12.27
CA LEU A 63 29.73 27.49 12.54
C LEU A 63 31.19 27.69 12.08
N PHE A 64 31.40 28.27 10.90
CA PHE A 64 32.73 28.60 10.39
C PHE A 64 33.43 29.69 11.21
N ASN A 65 32.68 30.67 11.72
CA ASN A 65 33.22 31.68 12.61
C ASN A 65 33.58 31.12 14.00
N LYS A 66 32.80 30.16 14.51
CA LYS A 66 33.06 29.49 15.79
C LYS A 66 34.29 28.58 15.72
N ASP A 67 34.47 27.87 14.61
CA ASP A 67 35.64 27.01 14.39
C ASP A 67 36.20 27.15 12.95
N PRO A 68 37.22 28.01 12.77
CA PRO A 68 37.91 28.16 11.49
C PRO A 68 38.55 26.86 10.97
N LYS A 69 38.92 25.91 11.86
CA LYS A 69 39.49 24.63 11.45
C LYS A 69 38.41 23.75 10.82
N PHE A 70 37.20 23.75 11.39
CA PHE A 70 36.05 23.05 10.83
C PHE A 70 35.69 23.59 9.43
N ALA A 71 35.73 24.91 9.24
CA ALA A 71 35.49 25.53 7.92
C ALA A 71 36.48 25.04 6.86
N GLN A 72 37.77 25.06 7.21
CA GLN A 72 38.81 24.60 6.30
C GLN A 72 38.70 23.09 6.03
N PHE A 73 38.31 22.29 7.03
CA PHE A 73 38.04 20.85 6.87
C PHE A 73 36.91 20.61 5.86
N MET A 74 35.78 21.31 6.02
CA MET A 74 34.65 21.21 5.10
C MET A 74 35.02 21.66 3.68
N ALA A 75 35.86 22.69 3.54
CA ALA A 75 36.34 23.16 2.25
C ALA A 75 37.25 22.14 1.53
N GLU A 76 38.05 21.39 2.27
CA GLU A 76 38.90 20.33 1.73
C GLU A 76 38.08 19.08 1.38
N ALA A 77 37.13 18.68 2.24
CA ALA A 77 36.18 17.61 1.94
C ALA A 77 35.33 17.92 0.70
N ALA A 78 34.88 19.17 0.53
CA ALA A 78 34.14 19.62 -0.66
C ALA A 78 34.98 19.55 -1.96
N LYS A 79 36.32 19.58 -1.85
CA LYS A 79 37.25 19.35 -2.97
C LYS A 79 37.52 17.86 -3.22
N GLY A 80 36.87 16.97 -2.48
CA GLY A 80 37.03 15.52 -2.57
C GLY A 80 38.19 14.95 -1.75
N ALA A 81 38.77 15.73 -0.83
CA ALA A 81 39.77 15.18 0.09
C ALA A 81 39.11 14.21 1.08
N ASP A 82 39.81 13.13 1.43
CA ASP A 82 39.38 12.21 2.46
C ASP A 82 39.35 12.95 3.82
N PRO A 83 38.20 13.02 4.49
CA PRO A 83 38.07 13.69 5.79
C PRO A 83 39.09 13.23 6.84
N TRP A 84 39.40 11.93 6.88
CA TRP A 84 40.33 11.38 7.87
C TRP A 84 41.77 11.75 7.54
N LEU A 85 42.14 11.77 6.26
CA LEU A 85 43.47 12.24 5.86
C LEU A 85 43.67 13.71 6.21
N VAL A 86 42.66 14.56 6.02
CA VAL A 86 42.69 15.98 6.42
C VAL A 86 42.88 16.14 7.93
N VAL A 87 42.14 15.36 8.73
CA VAL A 87 42.27 15.38 10.19
C VAL A 87 43.68 14.94 10.62
N ILE A 88 44.20 13.87 10.04
CA ILE A 88 45.53 13.35 10.32
C ILE A 88 46.62 14.32 9.87
N GLU A 89 46.49 14.97 8.71
CA GLU A 89 47.45 15.97 8.23
C GLU A 89 47.60 17.14 9.22
N ARG A 90 46.51 17.50 9.91
CA ARG A 90 46.46 18.65 10.82
C ARG A 90 46.80 18.32 12.26
N LEU A 91 46.34 17.19 12.76
CA LEU A 91 46.52 16.79 14.17
C LEU A 91 47.66 15.78 14.34
N GLY A 92 48.10 15.13 13.26
CA GLY A 92 48.91 13.93 13.33
C GLY A 92 48.12 12.72 13.82
N ILE A 93 48.65 11.52 13.60
CA ILE A 93 48.04 10.28 14.12
C ILE A 93 48.01 10.31 15.65
N ASP A 94 49.08 10.80 16.27
CA ASP A 94 49.17 10.90 17.73
C ASP A 94 48.14 11.88 18.30
N GLY A 95 47.92 13.04 17.66
CA GLY A 95 46.90 14.00 18.10
C GLY A 95 45.46 13.48 17.95
N VAL A 96 45.20 12.64 16.94
CA VAL A 96 43.91 11.93 16.82
C VAL A 96 43.75 10.93 17.96
N MET A 97 44.80 10.17 18.28
CA MET A 97 44.78 9.24 19.41
C MET A 97 44.57 9.96 20.75
N ASP A 98 45.20 11.11 20.94
CA ASP A 98 45.02 11.93 22.14
C ASP A 98 43.57 12.43 22.25
N LEU A 99 42.97 12.88 21.15
CA LEU A 99 41.55 13.27 21.12
C LEU A 99 40.65 12.10 21.52
N MET A 100 40.89 10.91 20.99
CA MET A 100 40.11 9.70 21.32
C MET A 100 40.30 9.27 22.78
N ASN A 101 41.46 9.56 23.38
CA ASN A 101 41.80 9.23 24.75
C ASN A 101 41.54 10.37 25.74
N ASP A 102 40.91 11.46 25.30
CA ASP A 102 40.60 12.61 26.15
C ASP A 102 39.75 12.17 27.36
N PRO A 103 40.28 12.30 28.60
CA PRO A 103 39.60 11.85 29.80
C PRO A 103 38.28 12.58 30.06
N GLU A 104 38.13 13.82 29.59
CA GLU A 104 36.89 14.61 29.75
C GLU A 104 35.78 14.11 28.80
N LYS A 105 36.16 13.61 27.62
CA LYS A 105 35.24 13.12 26.58
C LYS A 105 35.04 11.62 26.56
N LYS A 106 35.88 10.87 27.28
CA LYS A 106 35.84 9.40 27.35
C LYS A 106 34.45 8.82 27.65
N ALA A 107 33.71 9.43 28.59
CA ALA A 107 32.37 8.98 28.94
C ALA A 107 31.36 9.18 27.79
N GLU A 108 31.46 10.31 27.09
CA GLU A 108 30.62 10.64 25.93
C GLU A 108 30.91 9.70 24.76
N TYR A 109 32.19 9.43 24.47
CA TYR A 109 32.60 8.48 23.44
C TYR A 109 32.18 7.05 23.76
N ALA A 110 32.31 6.61 25.02
CA ALA A 110 31.87 5.30 25.45
C ALA A 110 30.36 5.13 25.28
N ALA A 111 29.56 6.15 25.62
CA ALA A 111 28.12 6.13 25.43
C ALA A 111 27.74 6.01 23.94
N LYS A 112 28.36 6.81 23.07
CA LYS A 112 28.11 6.75 21.62
C LYS A 112 28.58 5.45 20.98
N ASN A 113 29.70 4.88 21.43
CA ASN A 113 30.12 3.57 20.98
C ASN A 113 29.17 2.46 21.47
N ALA A 114 28.64 2.56 22.68
CA ALA A 114 27.64 1.60 23.17
C ALA A 114 26.34 1.64 22.33
N GLU A 115 25.87 2.84 21.94
CA GLU A 115 24.75 2.99 21.00
C GLU A 115 25.04 2.30 19.66
N TYR A 116 26.24 2.52 19.10
CA TYR A 116 26.66 1.87 17.86
C TYR A 116 26.71 0.34 17.99
N VAL A 117 27.35 -0.18 19.02
CA VAL A 117 27.47 -1.62 19.27
C VAL A 117 26.08 -2.25 19.46
N ALA A 118 25.20 -1.61 20.22
CA ALA A 118 23.84 -2.09 20.42
C ALA A 118 23.04 -2.13 19.11
N ARG A 119 23.16 -1.09 18.27
CA ARG A 119 22.53 -1.06 16.95
C ARG A 119 23.06 -2.17 16.05
N VAL A 120 24.37 -2.33 15.96
CA VAL A 120 24.99 -3.40 15.14
C VAL A 120 24.62 -4.78 15.64
N ALA A 121 24.56 -4.99 16.96
CA ALA A 121 24.12 -6.25 17.54
C ALA A 121 22.66 -6.55 17.20
N LYS A 122 21.77 -5.55 17.33
CA LYS A 122 20.36 -5.68 16.96
C LYS A 122 20.16 -5.92 15.46
N GLU A 123 20.90 -5.22 14.60
CA GLU A 123 20.89 -5.44 13.15
C GLU A 123 21.27 -6.88 12.82
N LYS A 124 22.34 -7.40 13.42
CA LYS A 124 22.76 -8.81 13.24
C LYS A 124 21.75 -9.82 13.77
N GLU A 125 21.11 -9.54 14.91
CA GLU A 125 20.06 -10.39 15.46
C GLU A 125 18.86 -10.47 14.53
N LEU A 126 18.38 -9.31 14.05
CA LEU A 126 17.27 -9.23 13.09
C LEU A 126 17.61 -9.90 11.75
N GLU A 127 18.85 -9.75 11.28
CA GLU A 127 19.33 -10.41 10.05
C GLU A 127 19.37 -11.93 10.22
N ALA A 128 19.90 -12.43 11.34
CA ALA A 128 19.94 -13.86 11.63
C ALA A 128 18.53 -14.45 11.80
N GLU A 129 17.63 -13.75 12.49
CA GLU A 129 16.22 -14.16 12.62
C GLU A 129 15.51 -14.17 11.26
N TYR A 130 15.76 -13.16 10.42
CA TYR A 130 15.22 -13.09 9.08
C TYR A 130 15.71 -14.24 8.20
N GLU A 131 17.01 -14.55 8.21
CA GLU A 131 17.57 -15.69 7.47
C GLU A 131 16.97 -17.02 7.94
N ALA A 132 16.91 -17.26 9.26
CA ALA A 132 16.30 -18.46 9.82
C ALA A 132 14.83 -18.60 9.42
N ASN A 133 14.04 -17.53 9.54
CA ASN A 133 12.63 -17.53 9.15
C ASN A 133 12.43 -17.75 7.65
N LYS A 134 13.36 -17.26 6.82
CA LYS A 134 13.33 -17.47 5.37
C LYS A 134 13.54 -18.94 5.02
N ASP A 135 14.52 -19.58 5.65
CA ASP A 135 14.79 -21.01 5.45
C ASP A 135 13.62 -21.88 5.94
N GLU A 136 13.06 -21.57 7.12
CA GLU A 136 11.87 -22.26 7.64
C GLU A 136 10.66 -22.08 6.72
N SER A 137 10.43 -20.86 6.24
CA SER A 137 9.33 -20.56 5.30
C SER A 137 9.51 -21.29 3.98
N SER A 138 10.74 -21.39 3.45
CA SER A 138 11.02 -22.15 2.23
C SER A 138 10.72 -23.63 2.42
N ALA A 139 11.19 -24.23 3.52
CA ALA A 139 10.96 -25.64 3.83
C ALA A 139 9.46 -25.95 4.04
N LEU A 140 8.70 -25.02 4.61
CA LEU A 140 7.25 -25.14 4.74
C LEU A 140 6.57 -25.11 3.36
N LEU A 141 6.99 -24.21 2.48
CA LEU A 141 6.46 -24.12 1.12
C LEU A 141 6.73 -25.39 0.31
N ASP A 142 7.92 -25.98 0.44
CA ASP A 142 8.26 -27.27 -0.18
C ASP A 142 7.29 -28.38 0.27
N LYS A 143 7.02 -28.48 1.58
CA LYS A 143 6.06 -29.47 2.11
C LYS A 143 4.64 -29.25 1.61
N VAL A 144 4.17 -28.00 1.61
CA VAL A 144 2.82 -27.67 1.11
C VAL A 144 2.70 -27.98 -0.38
N GLN A 145 3.77 -27.73 -1.15
CA GLN A 145 3.84 -28.07 -2.55
C GLN A 145 3.70 -29.58 -2.77
N GLU A 146 4.45 -30.40 -2.02
CA GLU A 146 4.37 -31.87 -2.08
C GLU A 146 2.99 -32.40 -1.66
N GLU A 147 2.44 -31.92 -0.54
CA GLU A 147 1.18 -32.41 0.03
C GLU A 147 -0.03 -32.05 -0.85
N ARG A 148 -0.03 -30.87 -1.47
CA ARG A 148 -1.15 -30.37 -2.27
C ARG A 148 -0.96 -30.52 -3.77
N GLY A 149 0.20 -31.03 -4.20
CA GLY A 149 0.53 -31.21 -5.61
C GLY A 149 0.54 -29.89 -6.39
N LEU A 150 1.06 -28.82 -5.77
CA LEU A 150 1.13 -27.51 -6.42
C LEU A 150 2.23 -27.48 -7.50
N SER A 151 1.98 -26.81 -8.61
CA SER A 151 3.04 -26.54 -9.59
C SER A 151 3.99 -25.46 -9.08
N ASP A 152 5.21 -25.42 -9.65
CA ASP A 152 6.21 -24.40 -9.31
C ASP A 152 5.67 -22.98 -9.60
N GLU A 153 4.90 -22.81 -10.68
CA GLU A 153 4.33 -21.50 -11.03
C GLU A 153 3.30 -21.04 -9.98
N MET A 154 2.49 -21.96 -9.47
CA MET A 154 1.50 -21.63 -8.44
C MET A 154 2.16 -21.32 -7.09
N ARG A 155 3.26 -22.01 -6.77
CA ARG A 155 4.09 -21.68 -5.60
C ARG A 155 4.63 -20.26 -5.70
N ASP A 156 5.20 -19.88 -6.84
CA ASP A 156 5.75 -18.54 -7.05
C ASP A 156 4.66 -17.47 -6.95
N GLU A 157 3.47 -17.73 -7.48
CA GLU A 157 2.31 -16.83 -7.37
C GLU A 157 1.87 -16.62 -5.92
N ILE A 158 1.85 -17.69 -5.11
CA ILE A 158 1.53 -17.63 -3.68
C ILE A 158 2.56 -16.77 -2.95
N ILE A 159 3.86 -17.03 -3.16
CA ILE A 159 4.95 -16.27 -2.53
C ILE A 159 4.85 -14.79 -2.92
N GLY A 160 4.68 -14.49 -4.21
CA GLY A 160 4.55 -13.13 -4.70
C GLY A 160 3.36 -12.39 -4.07
N THR A 161 2.23 -13.08 -3.92
CA THR A 161 1.03 -12.52 -3.29
C THR A 161 1.25 -12.21 -1.80
N VAL A 162 1.87 -13.13 -1.05
CA VAL A 162 2.19 -12.93 0.37
C VAL A 162 3.16 -11.76 0.54
N MET A 163 4.21 -11.69 -0.28
CA MET A 163 5.19 -10.60 -0.22
C MET A 163 4.58 -9.23 -0.54
N ARG A 164 3.66 -9.17 -1.50
CA ARG A 164 2.93 -7.93 -1.81
C ARG A 164 2.08 -7.48 -0.63
N ILE A 165 1.37 -8.40 0.02
CA ILE A 165 0.55 -8.08 1.22
C ILE A 165 1.45 -7.59 2.36
N ALA A 166 2.59 -8.24 2.59
CA ALA A 166 3.56 -7.81 3.59
C ALA A 166 4.12 -6.41 3.29
N GLN A 167 4.46 -6.12 2.02
CA GLN A 167 4.93 -4.80 1.60
C GLN A 167 3.87 -3.72 1.83
N ASP A 168 2.61 -3.98 1.45
CA ASP A 168 1.51 -3.06 1.68
C ASP A 168 1.29 -2.81 3.18
N ALA A 169 1.37 -3.87 4.01
CA ALA A 169 1.24 -3.77 5.46
C ALA A 169 2.36 -2.95 6.11
N VAL A 170 3.62 -3.13 5.68
CA VAL A 170 4.76 -2.32 6.13
C VAL A 170 4.56 -0.84 5.79
N MET A 171 3.91 -0.54 4.67
CA MET A 171 3.57 0.82 4.24
C MET A 171 2.26 1.35 4.84
N GLY A 172 1.57 0.57 5.70
CA GLY A 172 0.28 0.93 6.29
C GLY A 172 -0.89 0.98 5.29
N LYS A 173 -0.76 0.34 4.13
CA LYS A 173 -1.78 0.30 3.08
C LYS A 173 -2.61 -0.98 3.20
N ILE A 174 -3.93 -0.83 3.37
CA ILE A 174 -4.86 -1.95 3.28
C ILE A 174 -5.73 -1.72 2.05
N THR A 175 -5.60 -2.58 1.05
CA THR A 175 -6.34 -2.46 -0.22
C THR A 175 -7.67 -3.21 -0.15
N ILE A 176 -8.65 -2.77 -0.96
CA ILE A 176 -9.93 -3.49 -1.13
C ILE A 176 -9.67 -4.94 -1.55
N GLY A 177 -8.73 -5.17 -2.48
CA GLY A 177 -8.38 -6.52 -2.92
C GLY A 177 -7.85 -7.41 -1.79
N THR A 178 -7.09 -6.86 -0.82
CA THR A 178 -6.67 -7.60 0.37
C THR A 178 -7.85 -7.92 1.29
N ILE A 179 -8.79 -6.97 1.47
CA ILE A 179 -10.00 -7.17 2.26
C ILE A 179 -10.88 -8.27 1.65
N ASP A 180 -11.10 -8.22 0.33
CA ASP A 180 -11.91 -9.21 -0.39
C ASP A 180 -11.27 -10.61 -0.32
N MET A 181 -9.94 -10.69 -0.45
CA MET A 181 -9.21 -11.96 -0.31
C MET A 181 -9.41 -12.56 1.09
N VAL A 182 -9.32 -11.76 2.14
CA VAL A 182 -9.55 -12.22 3.52
C VAL A 182 -11.02 -12.59 3.75
N LEU A 183 -11.95 -11.81 3.22
CA LEU A 183 -13.39 -12.09 3.34
C LEU A 183 -13.73 -13.44 2.71
N ASN A 184 -13.26 -13.67 1.48
CA ASN A 184 -13.44 -14.94 0.76
C ASN A 184 -12.78 -16.11 1.49
N ALA A 185 -11.64 -15.90 2.15
CA ALA A 185 -10.99 -16.93 2.95
C ALA A 185 -11.80 -17.30 4.20
N ILE A 186 -12.43 -16.33 4.86
CA ILE A 186 -13.25 -16.54 6.06
C ILE A 186 -14.60 -17.19 5.72
N SER A 187 -15.23 -16.77 4.61
CA SER A 187 -16.56 -17.27 4.21
C SER A 187 -16.52 -18.54 3.38
N HIS A 188 -15.33 -19.05 3.02
CA HIS A 188 -15.15 -20.10 2.02
C HIS A 188 -16.06 -21.31 2.22
N ASP A 189 -16.06 -21.91 3.41
CA ASP A 189 -16.83 -23.13 3.68
C ASP A 189 -18.35 -22.89 3.64
N ALA A 190 -18.80 -21.74 4.17
CA ALA A 190 -20.20 -21.37 4.18
C ALA A 190 -20.71 -21.07 2.75
N ASP A 191 -19.90 -20.41 1.93
CA ASP A 191 -20.23 -20.10 0.54
C ASP A 191 -20.31 -21.37 -0.30
N VAL A 192 -19.40 -22.33 -0.09
CA VAL A 192 -19.42 -23.64 -0.77
C VAL A 192 -20.64 -24.46 -0.37
N GLU A 193 -20.99 -24.48 0.93
CA GLU A 193 -22.17 -25.20 1.41
C GLU A 193 -23.48 -24.58 0.89
N ASN A 194 -23.58 -23.24 0.94
CA ASN A 194 -24.72 -22.51 0.42
C ASN A 194 -24.87 -22.73 -1.09
N ALA A 195 -23.80 -22.59 -1.88
CA ALA A 195 -23.82 -22.83 -3.32
C ALA A 195 -24.21 -24.28 -3.66
N ARG A 196 -23.78 -25.26 -2.86
CA ARG A 196 -24.21 -26.65 -3.03
C ARG A 196 -25.70 -26.83 -2.75
N SER A 197 -26.21 -26.23 -1.68
CA SER A 197 -27.63 -26.33 -1.32
C SER A 197 -28.53 -25.65 -2.38
N GLU A 198 -28.15 -24.46 -2.82
CA GLU A 198 -28.83 -23.69 -3.86
C GLU A 198 -28.75 -24.40 -5.20
N GLY A 199 -27.59 -24.97 -5.57
CA GLY A 199 -27.42 -25.77 -6.78
C GLY A 199 -28.26 -27.04 -6.79
N VAL A 200 -28.41 -27.72 -5.65
CA VAL A 200 -29.29 -28.90 -5.52
C VAL A 200 -30.76 -28.49 -5.67
N VAL A 201 -31.17 -27.37 -5.08
CA VAL A 201 -32.54 -26.85 -5.21
C VAL A 201 -32.82 -26.41 -6.65
N ALA A 202 -31.92 -25.64 -7.26
CA ALA A 202 -32.02 -25.20 -8.65
C ALA A 202 -32.05 -26.39 -9.62
N GLY A 203 -31.20 -27.40 -9.41
CA GLY A 203 -31.21 -28.63 -10.22
C GLY A 203 -32.49 -29.44 -10.08
N ARG A 204 -33.08 -29.50 -8.87
CA ARG A 204 -34.39 -30.13 -8.65
C ARG A 204 -35.50 -29.36 -9.35
N ASN A 205 -35.50 -28.03 -9.27
CA ASN A 205 -36.48 -27.18 -9.93
C ASN A 205 -36.37 -27.29 -11.46
N ALA A 206 -35.16 -27.26 -12.02
CA ALA A 206 -34.93 -27.46 -13.45
C ALA A 206 -35.46 -28.83 -13.93
N LYS A 207 -35.25 -29.90 -13.15
CA LYS A 207 -35.79 -31.24 -13.47
C LYS A 207 -37.30 -31.32 -13.37
N ILE A 208 -37.91 -30.57 -12.44
CA ILE A 208 -39.37 -30.46 -12.33
C ILE A 208 -39.92 -29.69 -13.54
N ASP A 209 -39.31 -28.57 -13.90
CA ASP A 209 -39.69 -27.77 -15.07
C ASP A 209 -39.55 -28.55 -16.37
N GLU A 210 -38.47 -29.33 -16.54
CA GLU A 210 -38.28 -30.21 -17.68
C GLU A 210 -39.38 -31.28 -17.76
N LYS A 211 -39.68 -31.94 -16.63
CA LYS A 211 -40.79 -32.92 -16.56
C LYS A 211 -42.15 -32.31 -16.84
N LEU A 212 -42.42 -31.11 -16.33
CA LEU A 212 -43.66 -30.37 -16.58
C LEU A 212 -43.76 -29.95 -18.05
N ARG A 213 -42.64 -29.61 -18.69
CA ARG A 213 -42.58 -29.31 -20.12
C ARG A 213 -42.86 -30.55 -20.97
N THR A 214 -42.25 -31.68 -20.65
CA THR A 214 -42.54 -32.96 -21.33
C THR A 214 -43.96 -33.48 -21.05
N ALA A 215 -44.52 -33.20 -19.86
CA ALA A 215 -45.90 -33.56 -19.53
C ALA A 215 -46.94 -32.69 -20.26
N LYS A 216 -46.60 -31.43 -20.59
CA LYS A 216 -47.44 -30.56 -21.44
C LYS A 216 -47.41 -30.94 -22.93
N GLU A 217 -46.44 -31.74 -23.37
CA GLU A 217 -46.43 -32.34 -24.72
C GLU A 217 -47.25 -33.64 -24.81
N GLY A 218 -47.89 -34.07 -23.71
CA GLY A 218 -48.88 -35.14 -23.69
C GLY A 218 -50.30 -34.62 -23.88
N ASP A 219 -51.03 -35.24 -24.81
CA ASP A 219 -52.39 -34.90 -25.29
C ASP A 219 -53.32 -34.40 -24.16
N GLY A 220 -53.68 -33.12 -24.23
CA GLY A 220 -54.21 -32.30 -23.12
C GLY A 220 -55.61 -32.64 -22.64
N LEU A 221 -55.84 -33.89 -22.20
CA LEU A 221 -57.11 -34.35 -21.64
C LEU A 221 -56.94 -34.69 -20.15
N PRO A 222 -57.60 -33.95 -19.23
CA PRO A 222 -57.74 -34.40 -17.86
C PRO A 222 -58.65 -35.64 -17.84
N ASN A 223 -58.17 -36.73 -17.24
CA ASN A 223 -58.97 -37.95 -17.11
C ASN A 223 -60.07 -37.74 -16.06
N GLY A 224 -61.24 -37.29 -16.53
CA GLY A 224 -62.46 -37.22 -15.75
C GLY A 224 -63.27 -38.50 -15.86
N SER A 225 -63.34 -39.29 -14.79
CA SER A 225 -64.39 -40.30 -14.63
C SER A 225 -64.91 -40.26 -13.19
N ALA A 226 -66.14 -39.75 -13.06
CA ALA A 226 -66.89 -39.65 -11.83
C ALA A 226 -67.57 -40.99 -11.46
N SER A 227 -67.61 -41.33 -10.17
CA SER A 227 -68.66 -42.18 -9.60
C SER A 227 -68.88 -41.95 -8.10
N GLY A 228 -69.93 -41.19 -7.77
CA GLY A 228 -70.92 -41.44 -6.71
C GLY A 228 -70.51 -41.61 -5.24
N SER A 229 -70.80 -40.60 -4.40
CA SER A 229 -71.79 -40.66 -3.30
C SER A 229 -71.69 -39.41 -2.41
N ALA A 230 -72.85 -38.84 -2.05
CA ALA A 230 -73.00 -37.62 -1.23
C ALA A 230 -72.94 -37.91 0.30
N PRO A 231 -73.07 -36.90 1.18
CA PRO A 231 -72.06 -36.46 2.14
C PRO A 231 -72.20 -37.09 3.54
N VAL A 232 -71.08 -37.19 4.27
CA VAL A 232 -71.09 -37.37 5.74
C VAL A 232 -70.36 -36.20 6.38
N GLN A 233 -71.13 -35.29 6.99
CA GLN A 233 -70.58 -34.37 7.99
C GLN A 233 -70.27 -35.17 9.27
N LYS A 234 -69.02 -35.13 9.73
CA LYS A 234 -68.69 -35.36 11.14
C LYS A 234 -67.64 -34.36 11.65
N LYS A 235 -68.19 -33.41 12.43
CA LYS A 235 -67.66 -32.67 13.57
C LYS A 235 -66.17 -32.87 13.94
N GLY A 236 -65.47 -31.73 14.00
CA GLY A 236 -64.78 -31.23 15.20
C GLY A 236 -63.48 -31.93 15.61
N GLY A 237 -62.37 -31.21 15.48
CA GLY A 237 -61.09 -31.61 16.07
C GLY A 237 -59.99 -30.57 15.88
N PHE A 238 -59.98 -29.58 16.78
CA PHE A 238 -58.84 -28.76 17.26
C PHE A 238 -57.81 -28.23 16.23
N SER A 239 -57.92 -26.94 15.93
CA SER A 239 -56.84 -26.16 15.33
C SER A 239 -55.89 -25.66 16.42
N ILE A 240 -54.61 -25.98 16.27
CA ILE A 240 -53.46 -25.64 17.13
C ILE A 240 -53.23 -24.12 17.32
N PHE A 241 -54.01 -23.28 16.65
CA PHE A 241 -53.92 -21.82 16.71
C PHE A 241 -54.71 -21.17 17.84
N GLU A 242 -55.45 -21.93 18.67
CA GLU A 242 -56.14 -21.40 19.86
C GLU A 242 -55.30 -21.46 21.16
N GLU A 243 -54.19 -22.20 21.21
CA GLU A 243 -53.44 -22.43 22.48
C GLU A 243 -52.25 -21.48 22.70
N ALA A 244 -51.94 -20.59 21.74
CA ALA A 244 -50.90 -19.56 21.91
C ALA A 244 -51.46 -18.14 22.12
N ARG A 245 -52.79 -17.98 22.22
CA ARG A 245 -53.44 -16.70 22.56
C ARG A 245 -53.93 -16.60 24.01
N SER A 246 -53.70 -17.63 24.82
CA SER A 246 -54.09 -17.68 26.25
C SER A 246 -52.91 -17.83 27.21
N ALA A 247 -51.68 -17.51 26.78
CA ALA A 247 -50.49 -17.46 27.64
C ALA A 247 -49.83 -16.06 27.65
N MET A 248 -50.67 -15.03 27.71
CA MET A 248 -50.28 -13.67 28.11
C MET A 248 -51.08 -13.28 29.34
#